data_AF-A0A397Z6P2-F1
#
_entry.id   AF-A0A397Z6P2-F1
#
_cell.length_a   1.000
_cell.length_b   1.000
_cell.length_c   1.000
_cell.angle_alpha   90.00
_cell.angle_beta   90.00
_cell.angle_gamma   90.00
#
_symmetry.space_group_name_H-M   'P 1'
#
loop_
_entity.id
_entity.type
_entity.pdbx_description
1 polymer ?
#
loop_
_entity_poly.entity_id
_entity_poly.type
_entity_poly.pdbx_seq_one_letter_code
_entity_poly.pdbx_strand_id
1 'polypeptide(L)'
;MAQLLSPVCTDLLKFQSSVLSSRSSTSRFSAKTSGAASSWCLRKRRSSSSIGRLRVATEDASSLSTGDVADDYYAVLGLLPDATPEEIKKAYYNCMKSCHPDLSGNDPETTNFCMFINDVYEILSDPVQRMVYDEIHGYAVTATNPFLDDSSPKDHVFVDEFACIGCKNCANVAPDIFQIEEDFGRARACNQRGNPDLLQQAVETCPVDCIYQTSAAQLSLLEDEMR
;
A
#
# COMPACT_ATOMS: atom_id res chain seq x y z
N MET A 1 -2.76 63.74 6.76
CA MET A 1 -2.55 64.05 5.33
C MET A 1 -3.11 62.89 4.53
N ALA A 2 -3.84 63.16 3.45
CA ALA A 2 -4.42 62.12 2.59
C ALA A 2 -3.59 61.93 1.33
N GLN A 3 -3.51 60.69 0.83
CA GLN A 3 -3.44 60.32 -0.59
C GLN A 3 -3.74 58.80 -0.70
N LEU A 4 -4.80 58.37 -1.42
CA LEU A 4 -4.84 57.99 -2.86
C LEU A 4 -4.00 56.71 -3.16
N LEU A 5 -4.42 55.70 -3.93
CA LEU A 5 -5.65 55.42 -4.71
C LEU A 5 -5.82 53.89 -4.96
N SER A 6 -6.98 53.53 -5.52
CA SER A 6 -7.57 52.21 -5.85
C SER A 6 -6.75 51.19 -6.69
N PRO A 7 -7.20 49.89 -6.73
CA PRO A 7 -6.52 48.79 -7.45
C PRO A 7 -6.77 48.76 -8.97
N VAL A 8 -6.05 47.88 -9.67
CA VAL A 8 -6.21 47.60 -11.11
C VAL A 8 -6.53 46.11 -11.34
N CYS A 9 -7.65 45.85 -12.01
CA CYS A 9 -8.01 44.55 -12.57
C CYS A 9 -7.55 44.44 -14.02
N THR A 10 -7.27 43.21 -14.50
CA THR A 10 -7.47 42.63 -15.86
C THR A 10 -6.67 41.31 -15.94
N ASP A 11 -7.03 40.28 -16.71
CA ASP A 11 -8.21 40.11 -17.56
C ASP A 11 -8.67 38.64 -17.65
N LEU A 12 -9.87 38.45 -18.22
CA LEU A 12 -10.58 37.18 -18.37
C LEU A 12 -10.17 36.43 -19.68
N LEU A 13 -10.73 35.22 -19.86
CA LEU A 13 -10.76 34.38 -21.08
C LEU A 13 -9.53 33.46 -21.28
N LYS A 14 -9.66 32.21 -21.77
CA LYS A 14 -10.82 31.59 -22.46
C LYS A 14 -10.82 30.06 -22.27
N PHE A 15 -11.93 29.51 -21.75
CA PHE A 15 -12.27 28.10 -21.89
C PHE A 15 -12.80 27.84 -23.31
N GLN A 16 -12.28 26.84 -24.01
CA GLN A 16 -13.01 26.13 -25.07
C GLN A 16 -12.65 24.64 -25.06
N SER A 17 -13.43 23.86 -24.33
CA SER A 17 -13.70 22.47 -24.71
C SER A 17 -14.64 22.48 -25.93
N SER A 18 -14.47 21.53 -26.85
CA SER A 18 -15.44 21.26 -27.91
C SER A 18 -15.43 19.78 -28.24
N VAL A 19 -16.62 19.19 -28.16
CA VAL A 19 -16.90 17.76 -28.30
C VAL A 19 -17.38 17.49 -29.73
N LEU A 20 -17.41 16.21 -30.12
CA LEU A 20 -18.08 15.69 -31.34
C LEU A 20 -17.30 15.99 -32.66
N SER A 21 -17.36 15.16 -33.71
CA SER A 21 -18.16 13.95 -33.89
C SER A 21 -17.56 12.93 -34.85
N SER A 22 -18.11 11.73 -34.74
CA SER A 22 -18.00 10.54 -35.58
C SER A 22 -18.22 10.73 -37.09
N ARG A 23 -17.50 9.92 -37.89
CA ARG A 23 -17.95 9.19 -39.12
C ARG A 23 -16.72 8.54 -39.81
N SER A 24 -16.50 7.24 -39.74
CA SER A 24 -17.11 6.16 -40.54
C SER A 24 -17.05 6.34 -42.07
N SER A 25 -16.33 5.45 -42.77
CA SER A 25 -16.64 4.97 -44.14
C SER A 25 -15.86 3.69 -44.48
N THR A 26 -16.44 2.83 -45.32
CA THR A 26 -15.98 1.48 -45.65
C THR A 26 -15.90 1.24 -47.17
N SER A 27 -14.93 0.44 -47.62
CA SER A 27 -14.93 -0.38 -48.87
C SER A 27 -13.55 -1.07 -48.98
N ARG A 28 -13.37 -2.39 -49.20
CA ARG A 28 -13.73 -3.28 -50.34
C ARG A 28 -13.16 -2.77 -51.68
N PHE A 29 -12.51 -3.53 -52.58
CA PHE A 29 -12.19 -4.96 -52.75
C PHE A 29 -10.68 -5.09 -53.16
N SER A 30 -10.04 -6.20 -53.56
CA SER A 30 -10.46 -7.56 -53.98
C SER A 30 -9.34 -8.62 -53.74
N ALA A 31 -9.48 -9.82 -54.30
CA ALA A 31 -8.61 -11.00 -54.09
C ALA A 31 -7.75 -11.43 -55.31
N LYS A 32 -6.76 -12.31 -55.05
CA LYS A 32 -6.42 -13.55 -55.80
C LYS A 32 -5.36 -14.37 -55.02
N THR A 33 -5.67 -15.58 -54.53
CA THR A 33 -5.35 -16.92 -55.11
C THR A 33 -3.84 -17.13 -55.42
N SER A 34 -3.15 -18.23 -55.08
CA SER A 34 -3.55 -19.65 -54.85
C SER A 34 -2.38 -20.52 -54.32
N GLY A 35 -2.68 -21.71 -53.74
CA GLY A 35 -1.73 -22.83 -53.48
C GLY A 35 -1.16 -22.87 -52.04
N ALA A 36 -1.33 -23.91 -51.22
CA ALA A 36 -0.91 -25.33 -51.33
C ALA A 36 0.64 -25.49 -51.27
N ALA A 37 1.26 -26.34 -50.43
CA ALA A 37 0.76 -27.29 -49.44
C ALA A 37 1.80 -27.60 -48.32
N SER A 38 1.43 -28.50 -47.43
CA SER A 38 2.12 -29.02 -46.23
C SER A 38 3.54 -29.62 -46.37
N SER A 39 4.40 -29.36 -45.37
CA SER A 39 5.30 -30.34 -44.68
C SER A 39 6.08 -29.61 -43.57
N TRP A 40 5.91 -29.90 -42.27
CA TRP A 40 6.51 -31.03 -41.55
C TRP A 40 7.99 -31.28 -41.91
N CYS A 41 8.90 -30.53 -41.27
CA CYS A 41 10.32 -30.88 -41.16
C CYS A 41 10.84 -30.50 -39.78
N LEU A 42 11.09 -31.49 -38.92
CA LEU A 42 11.84 -31.30 -37.68
C LEU A 42 13.27 -30.85 -38.00
N ARG A 43 13.76 -29.78 -37.37
CA ARG A 43 15.20 -29.53 -37.25
C ARG A 43 15.59 -29.32 -35.79
N LYS A 44 16.28 -30.33 -35.26
CA LYS A 44 16.98 -30.34 -33.97
C LYS A 44 18.44 -29.88 -34.19
N ARG A 45 19.07 -29.30 -33.16
CA ARG A 45 20.44 -28.69 -33.11
C ARG A 45 20.46 -27.17 -33.39
N ARG A 46 21.30 -26.36 -32.73
CA ARG A 46 22.28 -26.65 -31.65
C ARG A 46 22.51 -25.42 -30.77
N SER A 47 23.01 -25.65 -29.56
CA SER A 47 23.55 -24.63 -28.65
C SER A 47 24.79 -23.92 -29.24
N SER A 48 24.87 -22.61 -29.06
CA SER A 48 26.14 -21.87 -28.89
C SER A 48 25.88 -20.57 -28.13
N SER A 49 26.64 -20.34 -27.06
CA SER A 49 26.51 -19.21 -26.15
C SER A 49 26.87 -17.86 -26.79
N SER A 50 26.15 -16.79 -26.45
CA SER A 50 26.63 -15.41 -26.62
C SER A 50 26.22 -14.55 -25.43
N ILE A 51 27.24 -13.99 -24.77
CA ILE A 51 27.21 -13.21 -23.54
C ILE A 51 26.45 -11.87 -23.68
N GLY A 52 25.64 -11.55 -22.66
CA GLY A 52 25.67 -10.21 -22.04
C GLY A 52 24.84 -9.08 -22.65
N ARG A 53 23.58 -8.97 -22.22
CA ARG A 53 23.10 -7.78 -21.47
C ARG A 53 21.72 -8.01 -20.85
N LEU A 54 21.70 -8.30 -19.55
CA LEU A 54 20.50 -8.12 -18.73
C LEU A 54 20.41 -6.62 -18.41
N ARG A 55 19.32 -5.96 -18.78
CA ARG A 55 18.99 -4.63 -18.22
C ARG A 55 18.02 -4.86 -17.09
N VAL A 56 18.50 -4.59 -15.88
CA VAL A 56 17.70 -4.59 -14.66
C VAL A 56 16.66 -3.48 -14.77
N ALA A 57 15.42 -3.78 -14.39
CA ALA A 57 14.41 -2.76 -14.16
C ALA A 57 14.80 -2.03 -12.88
N THR A 58 15.03 -0.72 -12.95
CA THR A 58 15.04 0.12 -11.75
C THR A 58 13.59 0.34 -11.36
N GLU A 59 13.22 -0.12 -10.17
CA GLU A 59 11.90 0.11 -9.59
C GLU A 59 11.57 1.61 -9.45
N ASP A 60 10.28 1.89 -9.37
CA ASP A 60 9.74 3.25 -9.29
C ASP A 60 10.34 4.05 -8.14
N ALA A 61 10.68 5.30 -8.44
CA ALA A 61 11.08 6.27 -7.43
C ALA A 61 9.84 6.67 -6.61
N SER A 62 9.55 5.87 -5.58
CA SER A 62 8.60 6.20 -4.51
C SER A 62 8.85 7.63 -4.04
N SER A 63 7.78 8.42 -3.97
CA SER A 63 7.80 9.83 -3.57
C SER A 63 8.29 10.00 -2.13
N LEU A 64 9.60 10.17 -1.95
CA LEU A 64 10.18 10.58 -0.67
C LEU A 64 9.67 11.98 -0.31
N SER A 65 8.86 12.05 0.73
CA SER A 65 8.52 13.29 1.41
C SER A 65 9.78 13.84 2.08
N THR A 66 10.39 14.86 1.49
CA THR A 66 11.57 15.59 2.01
C THR A 66 11.26 16.46 3.26
N GLY A 67 10.38 15.97 4.13
CA GLY A 67 9.95 16.64 5.37
C GLY A 67 10.28 15.90 6.66
N ASP A 68 10.64 14.60 6.61
CA ASP A 68 10.76 13.73 7.81
C ASP A 68 12.18 13.19 8.06
N VAL A 69 13.09 13.36 7.09
CA VAL A 69 14.46 12.79 7.08
C VAL A 69 15.35 13.30 8.23
N ALA A 70 14.90 14.30 8.98
CA ALA A 70 15.62 14.83 10.14
C ALA A 70 15.48 13.95 11.40
N ASP A 71 14.38 13.19 11.51
CA ASP A 71 14.02 12.45 12.74
C ASP A 71 14.19 10.91 12.61
N ASP A 72 14.45 10.42 11.38
CA ASP A 72 14.70 8.99 11.08
C ASP A 72 16.12 8.53 11.45
N TYR A 73 16.27 7.86 12.60
CA TYR A 73 17.55 7.36 13.12
C TYR A 73 18.24 6.34 12.18
N TYR A 74 17.45 5.50 11.51
CA TYR A 74 17.97 4.56 10.52
C TYR A 74 18.52 5.29 9.28
N ALA A 75 17.83 6.34 8.81
CA ALA A 75 18.29 7.15 7.67
C ALA A 75 19.60 7.89 7.98
N VAL A 76 19.75 8.40 9.21
CA VAL A 76 20.97 9.06 9.71
C VAL A 76 22.18 8.13 9.69
N LEU A 77 22.00 6.85 10.01
CA LEU A 77 23.06 5.83 9.91
C LEU A 77 23.21 5.22 8.50
N GLY A 78 22.31 5.54 7.57
CA GLY A 78 22.26 4.93 6.22
C GLY A 78 21.88 3.45 6.23
N LEU A 79 20.99 3.06 7.15
CA LEU A 79 20.52 1.69 7.37
C LEU A 79 19.02 1.56 7.10
N LEU A 80 18.56 0.30 6.99
CA LEU A 80 17.14 -0.06 6.97
C LEU A 80 16.70 -0.44 8.40
N PRO A 81 15.39 -0.36 8.73
CA PRO A 81 14.87 -0.81 10.03
C PRO A 81 15.13 -2.31 10.29
N ASP A 82 15.30 -3.12 9.25
CA ASP A 82 15.68 -4.54 9.33
C ASP A 82 17.13 -4.78 9.79
N ALA A 83 17.95 -3.74 9.96
CA ALA A 83 19.38 -3.88 10.22
C ALA A 83 19.70 -4.63 11.52
N THR A 84 20.69 -5.53 11.44
CA THR A 84 21.18 -6.28 12.59
C THR A 84 21.94 -5.37 13.57
N PRO A 85 22.02 -5.70 14.87
CA PRO A 85 22.79 -4.91 15.84
C PRO A 85 24.29 -4.82 15.49
N GLU A 86 24.83 -5.81 14.76
CA GLU A 86 26.20 -5.76 14.24
C GLU A 86 26.37 -4.70 13.14
N GLU A 87 25.39 -4.55 12.25
CA GLU A 87 25.38 -3.53 11.20
C GLU A 87 25.19 -2.13 11.75
N ILE A 88 24.29 -1.94 12.74
CA ILE A 88 24.11 -0.67 13.47
C ILE A 88 25.43 -0.23 14.11
N LYS A 89 26.09 -1.14 14.84
CA LYS A 89 27.40 -0.88 15.46
C LYS A 89 28.49 -0.56 14.44
N LYS A 90 28.49 -1.23 13.29
CA LYS A 90 29.44 -0.97 12.19
C LYS A 90 29.20 0.38 11.52
N ALA A 91 27.94 0.77 11.29
CA ALA A 91 27.57 2.07 10.73
C ALA A 91 27.98 3.20 11.69
N TYR A 92 27.65 3.08 12.97
CA TYR A 92 28.07 4.01 14.02
C TYR A 92 29.59 4.29 13.99
N TYR A 93 30.44 3.25 13.96
CA TYR A 93 31.89 3.46 13.90
C TYR A 93 32.36 4.15 12.60
N ASN A 94 31.70 3.91 11.46
CA ASN A 94 32.03 4.58 10.20
C ASN A 94 31.66 6.08 10.24
N CYS A 95 30.47 6.41 10.77
CA CYS A 95 30.02 7.79 10.93
C CYS A 95 30.92 8.53 11.94
N MET A 96 31.14 7.95 13.13
CA MET A 96 31.98 8.55 14.18
C MET A 96 33.42 8.80 13.71
N LYS A 97 33.99 7.90 12.89
CA LYS A 97 35.32 8.10 12.28
C LYS A 97 35.35 9.28 11.31
N SER A 98 34.24 9.59 10.65
CA SER A 98 34.15 10.69 9.68
C SER A 98 33.99 12.05 10.37
N CYS A 99 33.45 12.06 11.59
CA CYS A 99 33.10 13.27 12.34
C CYS A 99 34.01 13.52 13.56
N HIS A 100 35.09 12.75 13.71
CA HIS A 100 36.04 12.88 14.82
C HIS A 100 36.75 14.24 14.77
N PRO A 101 36.88 14.99 15.89
CA PRO A 101 37.40 16.36 15.90
C PRO A 101 38.81 16.49 15.29
N ASP A 102 39.68 15.49 15.47
CA ASP A 102 41.04 15.46 14.88
C ASP A 102 41.04 15.49 13.34
N LEU A 103 39.95 15.06 12.69
CA LEU A 103 39.79 15.00 11.23
C LEU A 103 38.91 16.15 10.70
N SER A 104 37.98 16.62 11.53
CA SER A 104 36.91 17.56 11.14
C SER A 104 37.16 19.03 11.52
N GLY A 105 38.32 19.36 12.10
CA GLY A 105 38.77 20.76 12.18
C GLY A 105 37.98 21.69 13.13
N ASN A 106 37.42 21.17 14.22
CA ASN A 106 36.67 21.94 15.24
C ASN A 106 35.41 22.69 14.74
N ASP A 107 34.83 22.30 13.60
CA ASP A 107 33.56 22.87 13.16
C ASP A 107 32.41 22.53 14.15
N PRO A 108 31.60 23.53 14.57
CA PRO A 108 30.53 23.30 15.54
C PRO A 108 29.43 22.40 14.97
N GLU A 109 29.19 22.46 13.66
CA GLU A 109 28.20 21.61 12.97
C GLU A 109 28.59 20.13 13.03
N THR A 110 29.85 19.80 12.75
CA THR A 110 30.34 18.41 12.86
C THR A 110 30.35 17.92 14.30
N THR A 111 30.59 18.81 15.26
CA THR A 111 30.49 18.48 16.69
C THR A 111 29.06 18.11 17.08
N ASN A 112 28.07 18.92 16.70
CA ASN A 112 26.64 18.65 16.95
C ASN A 112 26.19 17.34 16.28
N PHE A 113 26.61 17.09 15.04
CA PHE A 113 26.30 15.84 14.33
C PHE A 113 26.96 14.61 15.00
N CYS A 114 28.18 14.75 15.52
CA CYS A 114 28.83 13.73 16.37
C CYS A 114 28.02 13.43 17.63
N MET A 115 27.48 14.45 18.31
CA MET A 115 26.63 14.25 19.49
C MET A 115 25.35 13.49 19.11
N PHE A 116 24.66 13.93 18.06
CA PHE A 116 23.45 13.27 17.56
C PHE A 116 23.66 11.80 17.16
N ILE A 117 24.80 11.45 16.54
CA ILE A 117 25.14 10.04 16.24
C ILE A 117 25.27 9.19 17.52
N ASN A 118 25.74 9.76 18.63
CA ASN A 118 25.79 9.03 19.91
C ASN A 118 24.39 8.80 20.47
N ASP A 119 23.53 9.82 20.46
CA ASP A 119 22.14 9.72 20.92
C ASP A 119 21.36 8.66 20.11
N VAL A 120 21.52 8.68 18.77
CA VAL A 120 20.97 7.67 17.85
C VAL A 120 21.48 6.26 18.18
N TYR A 121 22.78 6.10 18.45
CA TYR A 121 23.35 4.80 18.80
C TYR A 121 22.90 4.32 20.19
N GLU A 122 22.73 5.20 21.17
CA GLU A 122 22.20 4.84 22.49
C GLU A 122 20.84 4.15 22.33
N ILE A 123 19.90 4.80 21.61
CA ILE A 123 18.54 4.32 21.39
C ILE A 123 18.50 3.03 20.55
N LEU A 124 19.29 2.95 19.47
CA LEU A 124 19.30 1.78 18.60
C LEU A 124 20.13 0.59 19.14
N SER A 125 20.95 0.79 20.18
CA SER A 125 21.80 -0.26 20.76
C SER A 125 21.11 -1.08 21.85
N ASP A 126 20.19 -0.49 22.62
CA ASP A 126 19.35 -1.22 23.58
C ASP A 126 18.14 -1.82 22.85
N PRO A 127 17.95 -3.15 22.84
CA PRO A 127 16.79 -3.77 22.20
C PRO A 127 15.44 -3.24 22.72
N VAL A 128 15.36 -2.82 23.98
CA VAL A 128 14.10 -2.28 24.54
C VAL A 128 13.81 -0.89 24.00
N GLN A 129 14.82 -0.01 23.94
CA GLN A 129 14.66 1.35 23.40
C GLN A 129 14.41 1.32 21.89
N ARG A 130 15.11 0.43 21.17
CA ARG A 130 14.87 0.18 19.74
C ARG A 130 13.44 -0.29 19.49
N MET A 131 12.92 -1.26 20.25
CA MET A 131 11.53 -1.70 20.11
C MET A 131 10.53 -0.55 20.29
N VAL A 132 10.71 0.30 21.32
CA VAL A 132 9.83 1.46 21.55
C VAL A 132 9.95 2.49 20.42
N TYR A 133 11.15 2.73 19.90
CA TYR A 133 11.35 3.59 18.73
C TYR A 133 10.64 3.03 17.50
N ASP A 134 10.82 1.74 17.23
CA ASP A 134 10.22 1.04 16.08
C ASP A 134 8.68 0.99 16.18
N GLU A 135 8.11 0.86 17.39
CA GLU A 135 6.67 0.94 17.63
C GLU A 135 6.11 2.35 17.38
N ILE A 136 6.79 3.40 17.84
CA ILE A 136 6.34 4.79 17.68
C ILE A 136 6.38 5.24 16.21
N HIS A 137 7.40 4.83 15.45
CA HIS A 137 7.61 5.24 14.06
C HIS A 137 7.03 4.24 13.04
N GLY A 138 6.35 3.17 13.49
CA GLY A 138 5.71 2.19 12.61
C GLY A 138 6.66 1.24 11.89
N TYR A 139 7.94 1.20 12.29
CA TYR A 139 8.93 0.21 11.81
C TYR A 139 8.72 -1.18 12.42
N ALA A 140 7.99 -1.28 13.52
CA ALA A 140 7.65 -2.55 14.14
C ALA A 140 6.77 -3.40 13.21
N VAL A 141 7.30 -4.53 12.75
CA VAL A 141 6.56 -5.60 12.05
C VAL A 141 5.37 -6.12 12.89
N THR A 142 5.40 -5.87 14.21
CA THR A 142 4.35 -6.17 15.19
C THR A 142 3.37 -5.03 15.45
N ALA A 143 3.34 -3.97 14.63
CA ALA A 143 2.14 -3.16 14.50
C ALA A 143 1.03 -4.10 14.01
N THR A 144 0.17 -4.56 14.93
CA THR A 144 -0.83 -5.60 14.70
C THR A 144 -1.94 -5.08 13.80
N ASN A 145 -1.63 -4.93 12.51
CA ASN A 145 -2.54 -4.60 11.44
C ASN A 145 -3.67 -5.63 11.47
N PRO A 146 -4.91 -5.28 11.86
CA PRO A 146 -5.97 -6.26 12.10
C PRO A 146 -6.38 -7.05 10.86
N PHE A 147 -5.93 -6.60 9.69
CA PHE A 147 -6.13 -7.18 8.37
C PHE A 147 -4.99 -8.13 7.92
N LEU A 148 -3.83 -8.12 8.58
CA LEU A 148 -2.67 -8.95 8.22
C LEU A 148 -2.41 -10.11 9.21
N ASP A 149 -2.94 -10.03 10.44
CA ASP A 149 -2.79 -11.12 11.41
C ASP A 149 -3.85 -12.22 11.26
N ASP A 150 -3.52 -13.25 10.48
CA ASP A 150 -4.30 -14.48 10.33
C ASP A 150 -4.31 -15.37 11.59
N SER A 151 -3.50 -15.03 12.62
CA SER A 151 -3.47 -15.74 13.90
C SER A 151 -4.68 -15.42 14.79
N SER A 152 -5.36 -14.29 14.53
CA SER A 152 -6.50 -13.84 15.32
C SER A 152 -7.80 -14.59 14.95
N PRO A 153 -8.61 -15.03 15.92
CA PRO A 153 -9.86 -15.73 15.64
C PRO A 153 -10.88 -14.79 14.99
N LYS A 154 -11.38 -15.19 13.80
CA LYS A 154 -12.37 -14.45 13.01
C LYS A 154 -13.79 -14.76 13.51
N ASP A 155 -14.02 -14.54 14.80
CA ASP A 155 -15.27 -14.82 15.51
C ASP A 155 -16.38 -13.78 15.25
N HIS A 156 -16.11 -12.77 14.41
CA HIS A 156 -17.03 -11.68 14.10
C HIS A 156 -17.41 -11.66 12.61
N VAL A 157 -18.52 -11.01 12.30
CA VAL A 157 -19.15 -10.97 10.99
C VAL A 157 -19.50 -9.53 10.63
N PHE A 158 -18.97 -9.08 9.51
CA PHE A 158 -19.31 -7.80 8.88
C PHE A 158 -20.09 -8.05 7.58
N VAL A 159 -21.04 -7.17 7.26
CA VAL A 159 -21.78 -7.19 5.99
C VAL A 159 -21.60 -5.83 5.33
N ASP A 160 -21.01 -5.82 4.14
CA ASP A 160 -20.90 -4.62 3.33
C ASP A 160 -22.28 -4.31 2.73
N GLU A 161 -22.95 -3.32 3.31
CA GLU A 161 -24.27 -2.90 2.86
C GLU A 161 -24.24 -2.21 1.49
N PHE A 162 -23.13 -1.61 1.06
CA PHE A 162 -22.98 -1.01 -0.27
C PHE A 162 -22.85 -2.06 -1.38
N ALA A 163 -22.11 -3.14 -1.15
CA ALA A 163 -22.03 -4.28 -2.07
C ALA A 163 -23.29 -5.19 -2.01
N CYS A 164 -24.06 -5.15 -0.92
CA CYS A 164 -25.22 -6.02 -0.76
C CYS A 164 -26.37 -5.70 -1.74
N ILE A 165 -26.59 -6.57 -2.71
CA ILE A 165 -27.71 -6.50 -3.67
C ILE A 165 -29.06 -7.02 -3.12
N GLY A 166 -29.14 -7.37 -1.82
CA GLY A 166 -30.39 -7.84 -1.20
C GLY A 166 -30.87 -9.22 -1.66
N CYS A 167 -29.96 -10.14 -2.02
CA CYS A 167 -30.30 -11.48 -2.53
C CYS A 167 -31.01 -12.41 -1.53
N LYS A 168 -30.99 -12.08 -0.22
CA LYS A 168 -31.61 -12.82 0.91
C LYS A 168 -31.07 -14.23 1.20
N ASN A 169 -30.08 -14.72 0.45
CA ASN A 169 -29.48 -16.05 0.67
C ASN A 169 -28.95 -16.21 2.11
N CYS A 170 -28.24 -15.21 2.63
CA CYS A 170 -27.69 -15.23 3.99
C CYS A 170 -28.78 -15.34 5.08
N ALA A 171 -29.86 -14.56 4.98
CA ALA A 171 -30.98 -14.62 5.92
C ALA A 171 -31.80 -15.91 5.81
N ASN A 172 -31.82 -16.57 4.64
CA ASN A 172 -32.45 -17.88 4.48
C ASN A 172 -31.61 -19.03 5.06
N VAL A 173 -30.28 -18.93 5.00
CA VAL A 173 -29.35 -19.96 5.51
C VAL A 173 -29.11 -19.81 7.01
N ALA A 174 -28.93 -18.57 7.49
CA ALA A 174 -28.61 -18.26 8.88
C ALA A 174 -29.44 -17.06 9.39
N PRO A 175 -30.77 -17.24 9.61
CA PRO A 175 -31.67 -16.18 10.08
C PRO A 175 -31.33 -15.67 11.49
N ASP A 176 -30.64 -16.48 12.30
CA ASP A 176 -30.18 -16.10 13.63
C ASP A 176 -29.01 -15.10 13.60
N ILE A 177 -28.30 -15.01 12.47
CA ILE A 177 -27.12 -14.16 12.24
C ILE A 177 -27.50 -12.94 11.41
N PHE A 178 -28.23 -13.16 10.31
CA PHE A 178 -28.53 -12.13 9.31
C PHE A 178 -30.02 -11.81 9.21
N GLN A 179 -30.34 -10.51 9.25
CA GLN A 179 -31.67 -10.00 8.93
C GLN A 179 -31.61 -9.13 7.67
N ILE A 180 -32.72 -9.06 6.94
CA ILE A 180 -32.87 -8.11 5.82
C ILE A 180 -33.59 -6.87 6.34
N GLU A 181 -33.02 -5.69 6.14
CA GLU A 181 -33.69 -4.42 6.41
C GLU A 181 -34.78 -4.16 5.37
N GLU A 182 -35.95 -3.75 5.84
CA GLU A 182 -37.16 -3.63 5.00
C GLU A 182 -37.10 -2.39 4.08
N ASP A 183 -36.48 -1.30 4.52
CA ASP A 183 -36.44 -0.02 3.79
C ASP A 183 -35.55 -0.06 2.54
N PHE A 184 -34.39 -0.72 2.62
CA PHE A 184 -33.40 -0.79 1.53
C PHE A 184 -33.21 -2.19 0.94
N GLY A 185 -33.82 -3.22 1.55
CA GLY A 185 -33.67 -4.63 1.12
C GLY A 185 -32.28 -5.22 1.34
N ARG A 186 -31.39 -4.52 2.05
CA ARG A 186 -29.99 -4.91 2.32
C ARG A 186 -29.91 -5.87 3.51
N ALA A 187 -28.89 -6.74 3.51
CA ALA A 187 -28.62 -7.61 4.64
C ALA A 187 -27.83 -6.88 5.72
N ARG A 188 -28.08 -7.22 6.99
CA ARG A 188 -27.30 -6.79 8.16
C ARG A 188 -27.01 -7.97 9.07
N ALA A 189 -25.85 -7.95 9.73
CA ALA A 189 -25.55 -8.86 10.82
C ALA A 189 -26.24 -8.34 12.10
N CYS A 190 -27.15 -9.15 12.65
CA CYS A 190 -27.89 -8.83 13.88
C CYS A 190 -27.33 -9.56 15.10
N ASN A 191 -26.61 -10.66 14.90
CA ASN A 191 -25.90 -11.38 15.94
C ASN A 191 -24.51 -11.76 15.46
N GLN A 192 -23.49 -11.38 16.23
CA GLN A 192 -22.09 -11.67 15.95
C GLN A 192 -21.70 -13.12 16.29
N ARG A 193 -22.47 -13.82 17.15
CA ARG A 193 -22.17 -15.18 17.63
C ARG A 193 -23.29 -16.15 17.26
N GLY A 194 -23.16 -16.76 16.08
CA GLY A 194 -24.03 -17.83 15.59
C GLY A 194 -23.30 -19.16 15.40
N ASN A 195 -23.95 -20.11 14.72
CA ASN A 195 -23.32 -21.38 14.35
C ASN A 195 -22.32 -21.15 13.21
N PRO A 196 -21.03 -21.53 13.35
CA PRO A 196 -20.00 -21.24 12.35
C PRO A 196 -20.27 -21.96 11.02
N ASP A 197 -20.84 -23.17 11.05
CA ASP A 197 -21.15 -23.93 9.83
C ASP A 197 -22.21 -23.22 8.96
N LEU A 198 -23.26 -22.66 9.58
CA LEU A 198 -24.31 -21.91 8.88
C LEU A 198 -23.80 -20.54 8.42
N LEU A 199 -22.92 -19.91 9.19
CA LEU A 199 -22.24 -18.68 8.79
C LEU A 199 -21.38 -18.92 7.53
N GLN A 200 -20.54 -19.95 7.54
CA GLN A 200 -19.71 -20.31 6.39
C GLN A 200 -20.56 -20.61 5.15
N GLN A 201 -21.64 -21.37 5.31
CA GLN A 201 -22.58 -21.63 4.22
C GLN A 201 -23.25 -20.33 3.72
N ALA A 202 -23.61 -19.39 4.60
CA ALA A 202 -24.20 -18.11 4.22
C ALA A 202 -23.23 -17.21 3.42
N VAL A 203 -21.93 -17.23 3.78
CA VAL A 203 -20.86 -16.58 3.03
C VAL A 203 -20.73 -17.20 1.64
N GLU A 204 -20.60 -18.53 1.54
CA GLU A 204 -20.45 -19.25 0.27
C GLU A 204 -21.67 -19.16 -0.66
N THR A 205 -22.86 -18.90 -0.12
CA THR A 205 -24.09 -18.73 -0.90
C THR A 205 -24.31 -17.27 -1.35
N CYS A 206 -23.41 -16.34 -1.02
CA CYS A 206 -23.49 -14.94 -1.44
C CYS A 206 -23.07 -14.78 -2.91
N PRO A 207 -23.87 -14.15 -3.79
CA PRO A 207 -23.52 -13.96 -5.20
C PRO A 207 -22.62 -12.74 -5.48
N VAL A 208 -22.31 -11.93 -4.47
CA VAL A 208 -21.53 -10.67 -4.57
C VAL A 208 -20.47 -10.58 -3.45
N ASP A 209 -20.27 -11.66 -2.70
CA ASP A 209 -19.26 -11.76 -1.61
C ASP A 209 -19.32 -10.64 -0.54
N CYS A 210 -20.49 -10.01 -0.35
CA CYS A 210 -20.68 -8.86 0.55
C CYS A 210 -20.68 -9.21 2.07
N ILE A 211 -20.11 -10.34 2.47
CA ILE A 211 -20.09 -10.85 3.84
C ILE A 211 -18.68 -11.25 4.21
N TYR A 212 -18.13 -10.66 5.27
CA TYR A 212 -16.76 -10.83 5.70
C TYR A 212 -16.71 -11.43 7.10
N GLN A 213 -15.89 -12.46 7.28
CA GLN A 213 -15.51 -12.96 8.61
C GLN A 213 -14.29 -12.16 9.07
N THR A 214 -14.40 -11.50 10.22
CA THR A 214 -13.48 -10.47 10.67
C THR A 214 -13.04 -10.71 12.12
N SER A 215 -11.90 -10.15 12.51
CA SER A 215 -11.54 -10.05 13.93
C SER A 215 -12.36 -8.95 14.63
N ALA A 216 -12.41 -8.95 15.96
CA ALA A 216 -13.11 -7.93 16.73
C ALA A 216 -12.57 -6.51 16.46
N ALA A 217 -11.25 -6.36 16.33
CA ALA A 217 -10.59 -5.09 16.02
C ALA A 217 -10.89 -4.63 14.58
N GLN A 218 -10.92 -5.56 13.63
CA GLN A 218 -11.26 -5.28 12.23
C GLN A 218 -12.73 -4.87 12.09
N LEU A 219 -13.66 -5.48 12.84
CA LEU A 219 -15.07 -5.11 12.83
C LEU A 219 -15.28 -3.65 13.24
N SER A 220 -14.63 -3.18 14.30
CA SER A 220 -14.73 -1.77 14.73
C SER A 220 -14.29 -0.79 13.65
N LEU A 221 -13.18 -1.08 12.95
CA LEU A 221 -12.70 -0.23 11.86
C LEU A 221 -13.66 -0.23 10.66
N LEU A 222 -14.21 -1.39 10.29
CA LEU A 222 -15.17 -1.50 9.19
C LEU A 222 -16.52 -0.82 9.50
N GLU A 223 -17.01 -0.92 10.75
CA GLU A 223 -18.23 -0.23 11.18
C GLU A 223 -18.08 1.30 11.27
N ASP A 224 -16.86 1.83 11.43
CA ASP A 224 -16.58 3.27 11.44
C ASP A 224 -16.39 3.85 10.02
N GLU A 225 -15.84 3.07 9.06
CA GLU A 225 -15.55 3.54 7.69
C GLU A 225 -16.66 3.24 6.67
N MET A 226 -17.45 2.18 6.87
CA MET A 226 -18.40 1.66 5.85
C MET A 226 -19.89 1.73 6.26
N ARG A 227 -20.27 2.68 7.13
CA ARG A 227 -21.63 2.88 7.67
C ARG A 227 -22.26 4.22 7.25
#